data_AF-A0A1P8FGT6-F1
#
_entry.id   AF-A0A1P8FGT6-F1
#
_cell.length_a   1.000
_cell.length_b   1.000
_cell.length_c   1.000
_cell.angle_alpha   90.00
_cell.angle_beta   90.00
_cell.angle_gamma   90.00
#
_symmetry.space_group_name_H-M   'P 1'
#
loop_
_entity.id
_entity.type
_entity.pdbx_description
1 polymer ?
#
loop_
_entity_poly.entity_id
_entity_poly.type
_entity_poly.pdbx_seq_one_letter_code
_entity_poly.pdbx_strand_id
1 'polypeptide(L)'
;MLREIPHVRQDSAALKRRWYQDDYFDLWTWEELSKGETVAFQLCYDKRGNERALSWRLDHGFDHLLVQTGAAQESTAILGGQAGVFPAVIVSRKLKVAAEGLPPALRKFLFHKVKAYVRGEKELR
;
A
#
# COMPACT_ATOMS: atom_id res chain seq x y z
N MET A 1 -7.52 5.70 -11.87
CA MET A 1 -6.08 6.04 -11.78
C MET A 1 -5.85 6.67 -10.43
N LEU A 2 -4.82 6.22 -9.73
CA LEU A 2 -4.38 6.76 -8.45
C LEU A 2 -4.00 8.23 -8.60
N ARG A 3 -4.53 9.07 -7.72
CA ARG A 3 -4.23 10.51 -7.65
C ARG A 3 -3.67 10.83 -6.27
N GLU A 4 -2.64 11.65 -6.22
CA GLU A 4 -2.06 12.09 -4.95
C GLU A 4 -3.08 12.97 -4.20
N ILE A 5 -3.30 12.67 -2.93
CA ILE A 5 -4.06 13.51 -2.01
C ILE A 5 -3.05 14.34 -1.22
N PRO A 6 -3.01 15.67 -1.42
CA PRO A 6 -2.05 16.53 -0.75
C PRO A 6 -2.41 16.73 0.73
N HIS A 7 -1.48 17.33 1.48
CA HIS A 7 -1.68 17.75 2.88
C HIS A 7 -2.05 16.62 3.85
N VAL A 8 -1.57 15.40 3.61
CA VAL A 8 -1.69 14.33 4.60
C VAL A 8 -0.83 14.62 5.81
N ARG A 9 -1.38 14.29 6.99
CA ARG A 9 -0.68 14.37 8.27
C ARG A 9 0.68 13.68 8.18
N GLN A 10 1.71 14.26 8.80
CA GLN A 10 3.04 13.67 8.89
C GLN A 10 3.29 13.29 10.36
N ASP A 11 3.65 12.03 10.60
CA ASP A 11 3.84 11.50 11.96
C ASP A 11 5.31 11.22 12.28
N SER A 12 6.22 11.49 11.33
CA SER A 12 7.67 11.26 11.47
C SER A 12 8.44 12.45 10.92
N ALA A 13 9.50 12.86 11.63
CA ALA A 13 10.44 13.88 11.17
C ALA A 13 11.46 13.34 10.15
N ALA A 14 11.58 12.01 10.01
CA ALA A 14 12.54 11.36 9.12
C ALA A 14 11.91 10.83 7.82
N LEU A 15 10.58 10.61 7.83
CA LEU A 15 9.85 10.02 6.71
C LEU A 15 8.79 10.97 6.19
N LYS A 16 8.70 11.09 4.87
CA LYS A 16 7.61 11.76 4.18
C LYS A 16 6.54 10.74 3.83
N ARG A 17 5.36 10.87 4.45
CA ARG A 17 4.17 10.10 4.11
C ARG A 17 3.44 10.73 2.93
N ARG A 18 3.07 9.93 1.94
CA ARG A 18 2.16 10.33 0.85
C ARG A 18 0.98 9.38 0.74
N TRP A 19 -0.09 9.87 0.14
CA TRP A 19 -1.29 9.10 -0.12
C TRP A 19 -1.72 9.28 -1.56
N TYR A 20 -2.04 8.18 -2.21
CA TYR A 20 -2.66 8.15 -3.52
C TYR A 20 -3.93 7.32 -3.45
N GLN A 21 -4.99 7.79 -4.10
CA GLN A 21 -6.30 7.14 -4.05
C GLN A 21 -6.96 7.06 -5.43
N ASP A 22 -7.72 5.98 -5.65
CA ASP A 22 -8.80 5.92 -6.63
C ASP A 22 -10.02 5.15 -6.07
N ASP A 23 -10.99 4.78 -6.90
CA ASP A 23 -12.19 4.07 -6.42
C ASP A 23 -11.92 2.68 -5.85
N TYR A 24 -10.82 2.04 -6.24
CA TYR A 24 -10.51 0.66 -5.86
C TYR A 24 -9.33 0.55 -4.89
N PHE A 25 -8.35 1.46 -4.98
CA PHE A 25 -7.12 1.44 -4.20
C PHE A 25 -6.99 2.64 -3.26
N ASP A 26 -6.34 2.40 -2.13
CA ASP A 26 -5.61 3.41 -1.37
C ASP A 26 -4.16 2.96 -1.25
N LEU A 27 -3.24 3.83 -1.67
CA LEU A 27 -1.81 3.60 -1.60
C LEU A 27 -1.18 4.64 -0.68
N TRP A 28 -0.65 4.16 0.45
CA TRP A 28 0.20 4.94 1.33
C TRP A 28 1.66 4.60 1.04
N THR A 29 2.52 5.61 1.01
CA THR A 29 3.97 5.45 0.87
C THR A 29 4.70 6.26 1.91
N TRP A 30 5.86 5.75 2.33
CA TRP A 30 6.79 6.46 3.19
C TRP A 30 8.15 6.55 2.49
N GLU A 31 8.62 7.77 2.29
CA GLU A 31 9.89 8.10 1.65
C GLU A 31 10.87 8.63 2.69
N GLU A 32 12.12 8.17 2.70
CA GLU A 32 13.16 8.74 3.55
C GLU A 32 13.46 10.18 3.11
N LEU A 33 13.39 11.16 4.03
CA LEU A 33 13.56 12.57 3.66
C LEU A 33 14.97 12.92 3.17
N SER A 34 15.98 12.19 3.61
CA SER A 34 17.38 12.45 3.25
C SER A 34 17.73 11.98 1.83
N LYS A 35 17.14 10.87 1.36
CA LYS A 35 17.45 10.25 0.05
C LYS A 35 16.29 10.25 -0.94
N GLY A 36 15.05 10.45 -0.47
CA GLY A 36 13.83 10.34 -1.28
C GLY A 36 13.45 8.90 -1.64
N GLU A 37 14.06 7.89 -1.01
CA GLU A 37 13.81 6.47 -1.30
C GLU A 37 12.54 5.98 -0.59
N THR A 38 11.71 5.21 -1.28
CA THR A 38 10.54 4.58 -0.66
C THR A 38 10.97 3.43 0.25
N VAL A 39 10.76 3.58 1.55
CA VAL A 39 11.14 2.59 2.59
C VAL A 39 9.96 1.77 3.09
N ALA A 40 8.73 2.20 2.80
CA ALA A 40 7.53 1.41 3.09
C ALA A 40 6.38 1.79 2.16
N PHE A 41 5.44 0.85 1.98
CA PHE A 41 4.14 1.14 1.40
C PHE A 41 3.03 0.29 2.04
N GLN A 42 1.81 0.75 1.90
CA GLN A 42 0.60 -0.01 2.18
C GLN A 42 -0.38 0.20 1.04
N LEU A 43 -0.71 -0.88 0.34
CA LEU A 43 -1.68 -0.93 -0.74
C LEU A 43 -2.96 -1.57 -0.22
N CYS A 44 -3.92 -0.74 0.15
CA CYS A 44 -5.30 -1.16 0.42
C CYS A 44 -6.06 -1.33 -0.89
N TYR A 45 -6.88 -2.37 -0.99
CA TYR A 45 -7.64 -2.69 -2.19
C TYR A 45 -8.99 -3.32 -1.84
N ASP A 46 -9.90 -3.29 -2.81
CA ASP A 46 -11.28 -3.78 -2.66
C ASP A 46 -12.08 -3.03 -1.58
N LYS A 47 -11.92 -1.71 -1.55
CA LYS A 47 -12.48 -0.80 -0.52
C LYS A 47 -14.00 -0.84 -0.35
N ARG A 48 -14.73 -1.27 -1.39
CA ARG A 48 -16.20 -1.41 -1.36
C ARG A 48 -16.64 -2.87 -1.15
N GLY A 49 -15.69 -3.78 -1.03
CA GLY A 49 -15.89 -5.21 -0.90
C GLY A 49 -15.21 -5.73 0.37
N ASN A 50 -14.33 -6.71 0.21
CA ASN A 50 -13.57 -7.27 1.32
C ASN A 50 -12.20 -6.59 1.36
N GLU A 51 -12.16 -5.41 1.99
CA GLU A 51 -10.98 -4.56 2.01
C GLU A 51 -9.79 -5.26 2.69
N ARG A 52 -8.65 -5.20 2.02
CA ARG A 52 -7.40 -5.85 2.42
C ARG A 52 -6.23 -4.94 2.17
N ALA A 53 -5.19 -5.08 2.96
CA ALA A 53 -3.95 -4.32 2.82
C ALA A 53 -2.79 -5.25 2.55
N LEU A 54 -2.07 -5.01 1.45
CA LEU A 54 -0.72 -5.52 1.24
C LEU A 54 0.27 -4.45 1.67
N SER A 55 1.00 -4.72 2.74
CA SER A 55 2.00 -3.80 3.30
C SER A 55 3.40 -4.35 3.08
N TRP A 56 4.35 -3.45 2.92
CA TRP A 56 5.77 -3.77 2.88
C TRP A 56 6.57 -2.70 3.60
N ARG A 57 7.57 -3.10 4.38
CA ARG A 57 8.56 -2.21 4.99
C ARG A 57 9.95 -2.77 4.77
N LEU A 58 10.93 -1.89 4.57
CA LEU A 58 12.32 -2.26 4.31
C LEU A 58 12.92 -3.14 5.42
N ASP A 59 12.53 -2.90 6.66
CA ASP A 59 13.04 -3.55 7.87
C ASP A 59 12.22 -4.78 8.32
N HIS A 60 11.11 -5.09 7.66
CA HIS A 60 10.17 -6.14 8.10
C HIS A 60 9.69 -7.07 6.98
N GLY A 61 9.79 -6.65 5.72
CA GLY A 61 9.22 -7.36 4.58
C GLY A 61 7.70 -7.16 4.48
N PHE A 62 7.00 -8.21 4.03
CA PHE A 62 5.59 -8.14 3.63
C PHE A 62 4.60 -8.60 4.71
N ASP A 63 3.46 -7.92 4.77
CA ASP A 63 2.27 -8.32 5.52
C ASP A 63 1.02 -8.24 4.63
N HIS A 64 0.08 -9.17 4.82
CA HIS A 64 -1.19 -9.18 4.09
C HIS A 64 -2.36 -9.42 5.05
N LEU A 65 -3.08 -8.34 5.35
CA LEU A 65 -4.04 -8.28 6.46
C LEU A 65 -5.41 -7.80 5.97
N LEU A 66 -6.48 -8.22 6.65
CA LEU A 66 -7.80 -7.66 6.40
C LEU A 66 -7.84 -6.24 6.96
N VAL A 67 -8.52 -5.36 6.26
CA VAL A 67 -8.87 -4.04 6.79
C VAL A 67 -10.23 -4.18 7.43
N GLN A 68 -10.27 -4.06 8.75
CA GLN A 68 -11.50 -4.06 9.52
C GLN A 68 -11.86 -2.60 9.82
N THR A 69 -13.03 -2.17 9.36
CA THR A 69 -13.60 -0.91 9.83
C THR A 69 -14.22 -1.18 11.19
N GLY A 70 -13.70 -0.54 12.25
CA GLY A 70 -14.24 -0.70 13.60
C GLY A 70 -15.70 -0.23 13.68
N ALA A 71 -16.53 -0.92 14.48
CA ALA A 71 -17.97 -0.66 14.62
C ALA A 71 -18.33 0.58 15.47
N ALA A 72 -17.42 1.51 15.72
CA ALA A 72 -17.69 2.68 16.55
C ALA A 72 -17.23 3.96 15.85
N GLN A 73 -17.87 5.07 16.18
CA GLN A 73 -17.79 6.43 15.62
C GLN A 73 -16.38 7.06 15.44
N GLU A 74 -15.30 6.32 15.67
CA GLU A 74 -13.92 6.72 15.48
C GLU A 74 -13.44 6.19 14.10
N SER A 75 -13.18 7.08 13.15
CA SER A 75 -12.84 6.79 11.75
C SER A 75 -11.44 6.17 11.57
N THR A 76 -11.14 5.07 12.26
CA THR A 76 -9.83 4.40 12.23
C THR A 76 -9.97 2.98 11.67
N ALA A 77 -9.37 2.74 10.51
CA ALA A 77 -9.25 1.41 9.94
C ALA A 77 -8.22 0.61 10.75
N ILE A 78 -8.60 -0.60 11.19
CA ILE A 78 -7.73 -1.50 11.95
C ILE A 78 -7.28 -2.62 11.03
N LEU A 79 -5.97 -2.87 10.96
CA LEU A 79 -5.44 -4.05 10.28
C LEU A 79 -5.52 -5.25 11.23
N GLY A 80 -6.29 -6.27 10.86
CA GLY A 80 -6.55 -7.42 11.73
C GLY A 80 -6.74 -8.71 10.95
N GLY A 81 -6.22 -9.82 11.47
CA GLY A 81 -6.35 -11.15 10.87
C GLY A 81 -5.57 -11.34 9.56
N GLN A 82 -5.41 -12.60 9.13
CA GLN A 82 -4.79 -12.89 7.83
C GLN A 82 -5.80 -12.69 6.70
N ALA A 83 -5.42 -11.95 5.66
CA ALA A 83 -6.27 -11.69 4.49
C ALA A 83 -6.48 -12.89 3.57
N GLY A 84 -5.87 -14.04 3.90
CA GLY A 84 -5.91 -15.25 3.09
C GLY A 84 -5.06 -15.10 1.83
N VAL A 85 -5.47 -15.77 0.75
CA VAL A 85 -4.72 -15.75 -0.51
C VAL A 85 -4.86 -14.39 -1.19
N PHE A 86 -3.73 -13.76 -1.51
CA PHE A 86 -3.71 -12.53 -2.29
C PHE A 86 -4.23 -12.77 -3.72
N PRO A 87 -5.28 -12.06 -4.17
CA PRO A 87 -5.89 -12.24 -5.49
C PRO A 87 -5.05 -11.58 -6.59
N ALA A 88 -3.87 -12.15 -6.84
CA ALA A 88 -2.79 -11.58 -7.64
C ALA A 88 -3.23 -11.16 -9.06
N VAL A 89 -4.04 -11.98 -9.74
CA VAL A 89 -4.48 -11.71 -11.12
C VAL A 89 -5.33 -10.44 -11.19
N ILE A 90 -6.34 -10.34 -10.33
CA ILE A 90 -7.29 -9.22 -10.34
C ILE A 90 -6.61 -7.93 -9.87
N VAL A 91 -5.88 -8.01 -8.75
CA VAL A 91 -5.17 -6.85 -8.18
C VAL A 91 -4.11 -6.34 -9.15
N SER A 92 -3.28 -7.21 -9.74
CA SER A 92 -2.24 -6.78 -10.68
C SER A 92 -2.83 -6.13 -11.94
N ARG A 93 -3.93 -6.67 -12.48
CA ARG A 93 -4.60 -6.09 -13.65
C ARG A 93 -5.13 -4.69 -13.36
N LYS A 94 -5.84 -4.53 -12.23
CA LYS A 94 -6.37 -3.22 -11.81
C LYS A 94 -5.25 -2.24 -11.49
N LEU A 95 -4.21 -2.71 -10.78
CA LEU A 95 -3.07 -1.88 -10.39
C LEU A 95 -2.30 -1.37 -11.60
N LYS A 96 -2.18 -2.16 -12.67
CA LYS A 96 -1.51 -1.74 -13.92
C LYS A 96 -2.12 -0.45 -14.48
N VAL A 97 -3.45 -0.37 -14.52
CA VAL A 97 -4.19 0.81 -14.99
C VAL A 97 -4.19 1.92 -13.93
N ALA A 98 -4.41 1.56 -12.67
CA ALA A 98 -4.48 2.53 -11.58
C ALA A 98 -3.16 3.30 -11.39
N ALA A 99 -2.02 2.61 -11.50
CA ALA A 99 -0.71 3.16 -11.26
C ALA A 99 -0.21 4.14 -12.34
N GLU A 100 -0.94 4.33 -13.44
CA GLU A 100 -0.56 5.29 -14.49
C GLU A 100 -0.51 6.75 -13.98
N GLY A 101 -1.24 7.07 -12.90
CA GLY A 101 -1.19 8.38 -12.25
C GLY A 101 -0.05 8.55 -11.23
N LEU A 102 0.75 7.51 -10.98
CA LEU A 102 1.86 7.56 -10.03
C LEU A 102 3.15 8.08 -10.68
N PRO A 103 4.05 8.70 -9.88
CA PRO A 103 5.41 9.00 -10.32
C PRO A 103 6.11 7.75 -10.89
N PRO A 104 6.87 7.86 -12.01
CA PRO A 104 7.45 6.71 -12.69
C PRO A 104 8.32 5.81 -11.80
N ALA A 105 9.13 6.43 -10.92
CA ALA A 105 9.98 5.71 -9.97
C ALA A 105 9.14 4.90 -8.96
N LEU A 106 8.13 5.52 -8.36
CA LEU A 106 7.22 4.87 -7.42
C LEU A 106 6.43 3.74 -8.10
N ARG A 107 5.93 3.95 -9.32
CA ARG A 107 5.25 2.91 -10.10
C ARG A 107 6.14 1.69 -10.34
N LYS A 108 7.40 1.91 -10.75
CA LYS A 108 8.37 0.83 -10.98
C LYS A 108 8.65 0.06 -9.69
N PHE A 109 8.86 0.78 -8.59
CA PHE A 109 9.08 0.21 -7.26
C PHE A 109 7.89 -0.64 -6.81
N LEU A 110 6.67 -0.10 -6.90
CA LEU A 110 5.45 -0.80 -6.48
C LEU A 110 5.22 -2.09 -7.27
N PHE A 111 5.36 -2.05 -8.59
CA PHE A 111 5.23 -3.26 -9.41
C PHE A 111 6.30 -4.30 -9.09
N HIS A 112 7.54 -3.86 -8.84
CA HIS A 112 8.60 -4.77 -8.43
C HIS A 112 8.25 -5.48 -7.12
N LYS A 113 7.81 -4.74 -6.10
CA LYS A 113 7.46 -5.31 -4.79
C LYS A 113 6.20 -6.18 -4.82
N VAL A 114 5.14 -5.77 -5.52
CA VAL A 114 3.95 -6.63 -5.67
C VAL A 114 4.30 -7.93 -6.38
N LYS A 115 5.18 -7.89 -7.40
CA LYS A 115 5.65 -9.09 -8.10
C LYS A 115 6.50 -9.99 -7.20
N ALA A 116 7.37 -9.41 -6.38
CA ALA A 116 8.18 -10.14 -5.41
C ALA A 116 7.30 -10.88 -4.38
N TYR A 117 6.28 -10.20 -3.86
CA TYR A 117 5.31 -10.80 -2.95
C TYR A 117 4.57 -11.98 -3.58
N VAL A 118 4.07 -11.81 -4.82
CA VAL A 118 3.35 -12.88 -5.55
C VAL A 118 4.25 -14.10 -5.80
N ARG A 119 5.56 -13.90 -5.93
CA ARG A 119 6.54 -14.98 -6.10
C ARG A 119 6.97 -15.65 -4.79
N GLY A 120 6.55 -15.12 -3.65
CA GLY A 120 6.99 -15.59 -2.34
C GLY A 120 8.48 -15.31 -2.07
N GLU A 121 9.03 -14.23 -2.64
CA GLU A 121 10.40 -13.82 -2.36
C GLU A 121 10.53 -13.49 -0.86
N LYS A 122 11.50 -14.15 -0.18
CA LYS A 122 11.77 -13.91 1.23
C LYS A 122 12.55 -12.60 1.35
N GLU A 123 11.91 -11.57 1.89
CA GLU A 123 12.61 -10.39 2.41
C GLU A 123 12.78 -10.55 3.92
N LEU A 124 13.96 -10.16 4.42
CA LEU A 124 14.37 -10.37 5.81
C LEU A 124 13.29 -9.85 6.78
N ARG A 125 12.92 -10.69 7.74
CA ARG A 125 12.10 -10.35 8.91
C ARG A 125 13.00 -10.00 10.08
#